data_AF-A0AAX3A084-F1
#
_entry.id   AF-A0AAX3A084-F1
#
_cell.length_a   1.000
_cell.length_b   1.000
_cell.length_c   1.000
_cell.angle_alpha   90.00
_cell.angle_beta   90.00
_cell.angle_gamma   90.00
#
_symmetry.space_group_name_H-M   'P 1'
#
loop_
_entity.id
_entity.type
_entity.pdbx_description
1 polymer ?
#
loop_
_entity_poly.entity_id
_entity_poly.type
_entity_poly.pdbx_seq_one_letter_code
_entity_poly.pdbx_strand_id
1 'polypeptide(L)'
;MNADKRPVVQFSLRERLQHNWVRHQWADWALALIGVGVWLALGRAGWLPWALTEIPHDTRRTAYQILATVAATMGGFTLTSISILVNLLRAPMTTVDKLLPTDDKRRVGTAFISALPTLFALFTVAIVGLMTDANLDTGYWRLQATIIGAAIAALASLARVVWILRRLLTLSTD
;
A
#
# COMPACT_ATOMS: atom_id res chain seq x y z
N MET A 1 -39.97 9.79 -19.98
CA MET A 1 -38.73 10.41 -20.50
C MET A 1 -38.32 11.48 -19.50
N ASN A 2 -37.44 11.18 -18.54
CA ASN A 2 -36.92 12.13 -17.56
C ASN A 2 -35.39 12.09 -17.62
N ALA A 3 -34.85 12.78 -18.62
CA ALA A 3 -33.43 12.92 -18.88
C ALA A 3 -32.98 14.33 -18.45
N ASP A 4 -32.63 14.51 -17.19
CA ASP A 4 -31.67 15.55 -16.76
C ASP A 4 -31.32 15.37 -15.27
N LYS A 5 -30.67 14.24 -14.93
CA LYS A 5 -29.88 14.14 -13.70
C LYS A 5 -28.46 14.56 -14.04
N ARG A 6 -28.22 15.87 -14.19
CA ARG A 6 -26.85 16.39 -14.25
C ARG A 6 -26.19 16.15 -12.90
N PRO A 7 -25.08 15.37 -12.81
CA PRO A 7 -24.37 15.23 -11.56
C PRO A 7 -23.75 16.59 -11.20
N VAL A 8 -24.26 17.18 -10.13
CA VAL A 8 -23.71 18.37 -9.50
C VAL A 8 -22.32 17.98 -8.98
N VAL A 9 -21.32 18.78 -9.35
CA VAL A 9 -19.86 18.64 -9.12
C VAL A 9 -19.12 17.83 -10.20
N GLN A 10 -18.54 18.56 -11.17
CA GLN A 10 -17.44 18.05 -11.99
C GLN A 10 -16.19 17.88 -11.11
N PHE A 11 -16.05 16.72 -10.46
CA PHE A 11 -14.77 16.37 -9.84
C PHE A 11 -13.69 16.33 -10.91
N SER A 12 -12.54 16.97 -10.66
CA SER A 12 -11.38 16.85 -11.55
C SER A 12 -11.00 15.37 -11.71
N LEU A 13 -10.45 14.97 -12.86
CA LEU A 13 -10.03 13.58 -13.09
C LEU A 13 -9.10 13.06 -11.97
N ARG A 14 -8.27 13.95 -11.40
CA ARG A 14 -7.41 13.66 -10.24
C ARG A 14 -8.21 13.36 -8.98
N GLU A 15 -9.19 14.19 -8.62
CA GLU A 15 -10.03 13.94 -7.44
C GLU A 15 -10.88 12.69 -7.60
N ARG A 16 -11.36 12.42 -8.82
CA ARG A 16 -12.15 11.22 -9.12
C ARG A 16 -11.31 9.95 -9.05
N LEU A 17 -10.07 9.99 -9.56
CA LEU A 17 -9.10 8.90 -9.43
C LEU A 17 -8.69 8.67 -7.98
N GLN A 18 -8.41 9.74 -7.22
CA GLN A 18 -8.08 9.65 -5.79
C GLN A 18 -9.25 9.07 -4.98
N HIS A 19 -10.47 9.54 -5.23
CA HIS A 19 -11.67 9.04 -4.54
C HIS A 19 -11.92 7.57 -4.88
N ASN A 20 -11.74 7.18 -6.15
CA ASN A 20 -11.90 5.79 -6.57
C ASN A 20 -10.81 4.88 -6.02
N TRP A 21 -9.56 5.37 -5.95
CA TRP A 21 -8.41 4.66 -5.40
C TRP A 21 -8.58 4.39 -3.90
N VAL A 22 -9.00 5.39 -3.12
CA VAL A 22 -9.26 5.23 -1.69
C VAL A 22 -10.38 4.23 -1.43
N ARG A 23 -11.43 4.23 -2.27
CA ARG A 23 -12.60 3.35 -2.11
C ARG A 23 -12.34 1.90 -2.49
N HIS A 24 -11.45 1.62 -3.44
CA HIS A 24 -11.22 0.27 -3.94
C HIS A 24 -9.81 -0.21 -3.60
N GLN A 25 -9.71 -1.20 -2.72
CA GLN A 25 -8.43 -1.81 -2.32
C GLN A 25 -7.68 -2.42 -3.52
N TRP A 26 -8.42 -2.93 -4.51
CA TRP A 26 -7.85 -3.49 -5.74
C TRP A 26 -7.12 -2.47 -6.62
N ALA A 27 -7.36 -1.17 -6.41
CA ALA A 27 -6.67 -0.12 -7.14
C ALA A 27 -5.16 -0.04 -6.80
N ASP A 28 -4.71 -0.53 -5.63
CA ASP A 28 -3.28 -0.64 -5.32
C ASP A 28 -2.59 -1.66 -6.24
N TRP A 29 -3.27 -2.78 -6.49
CA TRP A 29 -2.78 -3.81 -7.40
C TRP A 29 -2.83 -3.36 -8.86
N ALA A 30 -3.84 -2.57 -9.25
CA ALA A 30 -3.88 -1.96 -10.57
C ALA A 30 -2.72 -0.96 -10.78
N LEU A 31 -2.42 -0.12 -9.79
CA LEU A 31 -1.26 0.78 -9.82
C LEU A 31 0.05 0.01 -9.88
N ALA A 32 0.16 -1.08 -9.11
CA ALA A 32 1.31 -1.97 -9.17
C ALA A 32 1.49 -2.60 -10.56
N LEU A 33 0.41 -3.09 -11.18
CA LEU A 33 0.44 -3.65 -12.54
C LEU A 33 0.88 -2.60 -13.56
N ILE A 34 0.39 -1.36 -13.45
CA ILE A 34 0.83 -0.26 -14.32
C ILE A 34 2.32 0.02 -14.11
N GLY A 35 2.78 0.14 -12.86
CA GLY A 35 4.17 0.43 -12.55
C GLY A 35 5.12 -0.67 -13.05
N VAL A 36 4.79 -1.94 -12.81
CA VAL A 36 5.56 -3.08 -13.33
C VAL A 36 5.52 -3.14 -14.85
N GLY A 37 4.36 -2.89 -15.46
CA GLY A 37 4.21 -2.85 -16.92
C GLY A 37 5.09 -1.77 -17.56
N VAL A 38 5.12 -0.57 -16.99
CA VAL A 38 5.99 0.52 -17.44
C VAL A 38 7.47 0.15 -17.26
N TRP A 39 7.85 -0.43 -16.12
CA TRP A 39 9.23 -0.87 -15.89
C TRP A 39 9.67 -1.90 -16.92
N LEU A 40 8.85 -2.93 -17.18
CA LEU A 40 9.16 -3.97 -18.17
C LEU A 40 9.19 -3.42 -19.60
N ALA A 41 8.33 -2.45 -19.93
CA ALA A 41 8.35 -1.79 -21.23
C ALA A 41 9.64 -0.95 -21.42
N LEU A 42 10.08 -0.24 -20.38
CA LEU A 42 11.35 0.49 -20.37
C LEU A 42 12.55 -0.46 -20.42
N GLY A 43 12.47 -1.61 -19.75
CA GLY A 43 13.45 -2.69 -19.85
C GLY A 43 13.58 -3.23 -21.28
N ARG A 44 12.45 -3.38 -21.98
CA ARG A 44 12.43 -3.77 -23.40
C ARG A 44 12.99 -2.71 -24.34
N ALA A 45 12.87 -1.44 -23.98
CA ALA A 45 13.50 -0.34 -24.72
C ALA A 45 15.01 -0.21 -24.44
N GLY A 46 15.57 -1.00 -23.52
CA GLY A 46 16.98 -0.94 -23.12
C GLY A 46 17.32 0.28 -22.26
N TRP A 47 16.31 0.97 -21.71
CA TRP A 47 16.49 2.17 -20.89
C TRP A 47 16.69 1.83 -19.41
N LEU A 48 16.15 0.69 -18.98
CA LEU A 48 16.29 0.14 -17.63
C LEU A 48 16.75 -1.32 -17.71
N PRO A 49 17.34 -1.87 -16.63
CA PRO A 49 17.62 -3.30 -16.56
C PRO A 49 16.32 -4.11 -16.64
N TRP A 50 16.38 -5.26 -17.28
CA TRP A 50 15.22 -6.15 -17.38
C TRP A 50 14.86 -6.71 -16.00
N ALA A 51 13.85 -6.12 -15.34
CA ALA A 51 13.54 -6.36 -13.93
C ALA A 51 14.75 -6.08 -13.02
N LEU A 52 15.32 -7.10 -12.38
CA LEU A 52 16.55 -7.02 -11.58
C LEU A 52 17.61 -8.00 -12.10
N THR A 53 17.44 -8.61 -13.28
CA THR A 53 18.31 -9.73 -13.72
C THR A 53 19.75 -9.29 -14.01
N GLU A 54 19.94 -8.01 -14.35
CA GLU A 54 21.25 -7.41 -14.62
C GLU A 54 21.95 -6.91 -13.35
N ILE A 55 21.27 -6.98 -12.19
CA ILE A 55 21.80 -6.53 -10.91
C ILE A 55 22.52 -7.69 -10.22
N PRO A 56 23.73 -7.48 -9.65
CA PRO A 56 24.46 -8.50 -8.90
C PRO A 56 23.63 -9.15 -7.79
N HIS A 57 23.83 -10.45 -7.57
CA HIS A 57 23.04 -11.23 -6.60
C HIS A 57 23.08 -10.65 -5.19
N ASP A 58 24.22 -10.11 -4.74
CA ASP A 58 24.37 -9.52 -3.40
C ASP A 58 23.50 -8.27 -3.24
N THR A 59 23.43 -7.44 -4.29
CA THR A 59 22.59 -6.23 -4.27
C THR A 59 21.11 -6.60 -4.27
N ARG A 60 20.69 -7.63 -5.03
CA ARG A 60 19.31 -8.14 -5.00
C ARG A 60 18.96 -8.71 -3.63
N ARG A 61 19.88 -9.47 -3.03
CA ARG A 61 19.72 -10.02 -1.67
C ARG A 61 19.49 -8.92 -0.65
N THR A 62 20.32 -7.88 -0.64
CA THR A 62 20.15 -6.73 0.24
C THR A 62 18.83 -6.02 0.00
N ALA A 63 18.42 -5.82 -1.26
CA ALA A 63 17.14 -5.21 -1.58
C ALA A 63 15.95 -6.01 -1.02
N TYR A 64 15.94 -7.34 -1.19
CA TYR A 64 14.87 -8.19 -0.66
C TYR A 64 14.85 -8.22 0.86
N GLN A 65 16.01 -8.20 1.52
CA GLN A 65 16.11 -8.09 2.97
C GLN A 65 15.51 -6.78 3.46
N ILE A 66 15.87 -5.65 2.85
CA ILE A 66 15.32 -4.34 3.18
C ILE A 66 13.80 -4.34 3.01
N LEU A 67 13.29 -4.85 1.88
CA LEU A 67 11.85 -4.92 1.63
C LEU A 67 11.13 -5.80 2.66
N ALA A 68 11.69 -6.95 3.01
CA ALA A 68 11.13 -7.83 4.03
C ALA A 68 11.12 -7.14 5.41
N THR A 69 12.22 -6.49 5.80
CA THR A 69 12.30 -5.74 7.06
C THR A 69 11.27 -4.62 7.11
N VAL A 70 11.20 -3.78 6.06
CA VAL A 70 10.22 -2.68 5.99
C VAL A 70 8.80 -3.21 6.07
N ALA A 71 8.47 -4.27 5.32
CA ALA A 71 7.14 -4.87 5.34
C ALA A 71 6.78 -5.41 6.73
N ALA A 72 7.70 -6.12 7.40
CA ALA A 72 7.50 -6.65 8.74
C ALA A 72 7.34 -5.52 9.78
N THR A 73 8.19 -4.49 9.74
CA THR A 73 8.12 -3.34 10.65
C THR A 73 6.81 -2.57 10.47
N MET A 74 6.42 -2.29 9.23
CA MET A 74 5.16 -1.59 8.95
C MET A 74 3.93 -2.43 9.30
N GLY A 75 3.99 -3.76 9.08
CA GLY A 75 2.96 -4.69 9.52
C GLY A 75 2.82 -4.70 11.05
N GLY A 76 3.93 -4.78 11.77
CA GLY A 76 3.98 -4.70 13.24
C GLY A 76 3.43 -3.36 13.77
N PHE A 77 3.85 -2.24 13.18
CA PHE A 77 3.33 -0.92 13.52
C PHE A 77 1.81 -0.83 13.33
N THR A 78 1.31 -1.39 12.23
CA THR A 78 -0.13 -1.43 11.92
C THR A 78 -0.89 -2.25 12.96
N LEU A 79 -0.38 -3.43 13.34
CA LEU A 79 -0.97 -4.27 14.39
C LEU A 79 -0.96 -3.59 15.76
N THR A 80 0.15 -2.96 16.14
CA THR A 80 0.25 -2.21 17.40
C THR A 80 -0.74 -1.05 17.44
N SER A 81 -0.88 -0.31 16.34
CA SER A 81 -1.83 0.80 16.22
C SER A 81 -3.28 0.32 16.37
N ILE A 82 -3.64 -0.81 15.74
CA ILE A 82 -4.96 -1.43 15.90
C ILE A 82 -5.16 -1.92 17.34
N SER A 83 -4.15 -2.54 17.95
CA SER A 83 -4.21 -3.01 19.33
C SER A 83 -4.48 -1.86 20.31
N ILE A 84 -3.75 -0.74 20.17
CA ILE A 84 -3.97 0.47 20.97
C ILE A 84 -5.39 1.00 20.73
N LEU A 85 -5.85 1.10 19.48
CA LEU A 85 -7.20 1.55 19.17
C LEU A 85 -8.26 0.67 19.85
N VAL A 86 -8.11 -0.65 19.78
CA VAL A 86 -9.04 -1.61 20.41
C VAL A 86 -8.98 -1.51 21.93
N ASN A 87 -7.80 -1.39 22.52
CA ASN A 87 -7.63 -1.20 23.96
C ASN A 87 -8.26 0.11 24.45
N LEU A 88 -8.10 1.21 23.71
CA LEU A 88 -8.72 2.49 24.02
C LEU A 88 -10.25 2.45 23.91
N LEU A 89 -10.81 1.64 23.00
CA LEU A 89 -12.25 1.42 22.89
C LEU A 89 -12.81 0.50 24.00
N ARG A 90 -11.98 -0.36 24.60
CA ARG A 90 -12.37 -1.25 25.71
C ARG A 90 -12.21 -0.61 27.09
N ALA A 91 -11.41 0.45 27.23
CA ALA A 91 -11.26 1.17 28.49
C ALA A 91 -12.54 1.96 28.83
N PRO A 92 -13.02 1.96 30.10
CA PRO A 92 -14.29 2.56 30.48
C PRO A 92 -14.31 4.08 30.20
N MET A 93 -15.30 4.48 29.41
CA MET A 93 -15.41 5.79 28.77
C MET A 93 -16.00 6.85 29.70
N THR A 94 -15.15 7.70 30.28
CA THR A 94 -15.61 8.97 30.87
C THR A 94 -14.87 10.21 30.36
N THR A 95 -13.68 10.06 29.76
CA THR A 95 -12.85 11.22 29.37
C THR A 95 -12.51 11.29 27.87
N VAL A 96 -12.52 10.17 27.14
CA VAL A 96 -12.06 10.11 25.73
C VAL A 96 -13.19 10.23 24.70
N ASP A 97 -14.44 10.00 25.08
CA ASP A 97 -15.61 10.19 24.20
C ASP A 97 -15.83 11.65 23.80
N LYS A 98 -15.20 12.59 24.51
CA LYS A 98 -15.26 14.02 24.18
C LYS A 98 -14.30 14.48 23.09
N LEU A 99 -13.32 13.66 22.68
CA LEU A 99 -12.22 14.14 21.82
C LEU A 99 -12.25 13.63 20.38
N LEU A 100 -12.97 12.54 20.04
CA LEU A 100 -13.02 12.00 18.67
C LEU A 100 -14.37 11.31 18.39
N PRO A 101 -15.18 11.78 17.41
CA PRO A 101 -16.41 11.12 16.97
C PRO A 101 -16.17 9.66 16.60
N THR A 102 -17.10 8.78 16.96
CA THR A 102 -16.98 7.32 16.87
C THR A 102 -16.77 6.82 15.42
N ASP A 103 -17.28 7.56 14.44
CA ASP A 103 -17.16 7.24 13.01
C ASP A 103 -15.73 7.40 12.46
N ASP A 104 -14.94 8.34 13.01
CA ASP A 104 -13.57 8.59 12.56
C ASP A 104 -12.62 7.50 13.07
N LYS A 105 -12.81 7.03 14.31
CA LYS A 105 -12.05 5.90 14.88
C LYS A 105 -12.21 4.63 14.04
N ARG A 106 -13.45 4.36 13.58
CA ARG A 106 -13.75 3.19 12.76
C ARG A 106 -13.11 3.30 11.37
N ARG A 107 -13.14 4.49 10.74
CA ARG A 107 -12.49 4.73 9.45
C ARG A 107 -10.98 4.56 9.52
N VAL A 108 -10.33 5.08 10.56
CA VAL A 108 -8.88 4.90 10.78
C VAL A 108 -8.54 3.41 10.93
N GLY A 109 -9.25 2.70 11.80
CA GLY A 109 -9.05 1.26 12.00
C GLY A 109 -9.20 0.46 10.71
N THR A 110 -10.23 0.75 9.89
CA THR A 110 -10.42 0.07 8.61
C THR A 110 -9.31 0.36 7.60
N ALA A 111 -8.77 1.58 7.58
CA ALA A 111 -7.66 1.93 6.69
C ALA A 111 -6.40 1.12 7.02
N PHE A 112 -6.04 1.04 8.30
CA PHE A 112 -4.91 0.25 8.78
C PHE A 112 -5.09 -1.25 8.49
N ILE A 113 -6.27 -1.81 8.77
CA ILE A 113 -6.57 -3.23 8.48
C ILE A 113 -6.46 -3.52 6.98
N SER A 114 -6.86 -2.58 6.12
CA SER A 114 -6.78 -2.75 4.66
C SER A 114 -5.35 -2.79 4.12
N ALA A 115 -4.36 -2.29 4.86
CA ALA A 115 -2.95 -2.32 4.45
C ALA A 115 -2.23 -3.61 4.83
N LEU A 116 -2.71 -4.33 5.85
CA LEU A 116 -2.09 -5.56 6.34
C LEU A 116 -1.94 -6.64 5.26
N PRO A 117 -2.95 -6.95 4.42
CA PRO A 117 -2.80 -7.99 3.40
C PRO A 117 -1.70 -7.67 2.39
N THR A 118 -1.56 -6.40 2.01
CA THR A 118 -0.56 -5.97 1.02
C THR A 118 0.85 -5.98 1.61
N LEU A 119 1.01 -5.53 2.85
CA LEU A 119 2.28 -5.61 3.58
C LEU A 119 2.69 -7.06 3.82
N PHE A 120 1.74 -7.93 4.18
CA PHE A 120 1.99 -9.36 4.34
C PHE A 120 2.40 -10.00 3.01
N ALA A 121 1.70 -9.69 1.92
CA ALA A 121 2.06 -10.18 0.59
C ALA A 121 3.48 -9.75 0.18
N LEU A 122 3.84 -8.47 0.37
CA LEU A 122 5.19 -7.98 0.14
C LEU A 122 6.22 -8.75 0.98
N PHE A 123 5.95 -8.92 2.28
CA PHE A 123 6.82 -9.69 3.17
C PHE A 123 7.04 -11.12 2.66
N THR A 124 5.95 -11.84 2.37
CA THR A 124 6.02 -13.23 1.89
C THR A 124 6.81 -13.32 0.59
N VAL A 125 6.52 -12.49 -0.41
CA VAL A 125 7.21 -12.56 -1.71
C VAL A 125 8.68 -12.15 -1.58
N ALA A 126 9.01 -11.17 -0.73
CA ALA A 126 10.39 -10.79 -0.46
C ALA A 126 11.19 -11.92 0.21
N ILE A 127 10.60 -12.66 1.16
CA ILE A 127 11.23 -13.83 1.78
C ILE A 127 11.42 -14.95 0.76
N VAL A 128 10.42 -15.22 -0.09
CA VAL A 128 10.56 -16.22 -1.17
C VAL A 128 11.68 -15.82 -2.11
N GLY A 129 11.80 -14.54 -2.50
CA GLY A 129 12.91 -14.06 -3.32
C GLY A 129 14.26 -14.17 -2.64
N LEU A 130 14.31 -13.91 -1.33
CA LEU A 130 15.53 -14.08 -0.54
C LEU A 130 15.98 -15.54 -0.46
N MET A 131 15.04 -16.49 -0.34
CA MET A 131 15.35 -17.92 -0.26
C MET A 131 15.68 -18.53 -1.62
N THR A 132 15.17 -17.98 -2.71
CA THR A 132 15.27 -18.57 -4.06
C THR A 132 16.13 -17.73 -5.02
N ASP A 133 15.65 -16.56 -5.41
CA ASP A 133 16.22 -15.68 -6.44
C ASP A 133 17.56 -15.04 -6.05
N ALA A 134 17.74 -14.71 -4.77
CA ALA A 134 18.94 -14.05 -4.27
C ALA A 134 20.20 -14.90 -4.31
N ASN A 135 20.07 -16.22 -4.51
CA ASN A 135 21.18 -17.18 -4.56
C ASN A 135 21.58 -17.58 -5.99
N LEU A 136 20.92 -17.03 -7.01
CA LEU A 136 21.17 -17.30 -8.43
C LEU A 136 21.92 -16.14 -9.08
N ASP A 137 22.66 -16.36 -10.17
CA ASP A 137 23.40 -15.26 -10.82
C ASP A 137 22.46 -14.25 -11.50
N THR A 138 21.58 -14.72 -12.38
CA THR A 138 20.61 -13.89 -13.12
C THR A 138 19.23 -13.84 -12.46
N GLY A 139 18.91 -14.79 -11.59
CA GLY A 139 17.61 -14.87 -10.92
C GLY A 139 16.41 -15.15 -11.86
N TYR A 140 15.21 -15.18 -11.29
CA TYR A 140 13.93 -15.36 -11.97
C TYR A 140 13.24 -14.01 -12.18
N TRP A 141 13.22 -13.52 -13.42
CA TRP A 141 12.58 -12.25 -13.77
C TRP A 141 11.11 -12.15 -13.34
N ARG A 142 10.37 -13.28 -13.35
CA ARG A 142 8.96 -13.31 -12.91
C ARG A 142 8.84 -12.98 -11.42
N LEU A 143 9.75 -13.52 -10.61
CA LEU A 143 9.76 -13.35 -9.17
C LEU A 143 10.24 -11.93 -8.80
N GLN A 144 11.23 -11.42 -9.52
CA GLN A 144 11.66 -10.03 -9.41
C GLN A 144 10.51 -9.05 -9.72
N ALA A 145 9.76 -9.30 -10.79
CA ALA A 145 8.60 -8.50 -11.17
C ALA A 145 7.47 -8.57 -10.12
N THR A 146 7.22 -9.73 -9.52
CA THR A 146 6.22 -9.84 -8.44
C THR A 146 6.66 -9.10 -7.17
N ILE A 147 7.95 -9.13 -6.80
CA ILE A 147 8.48 -8.36 -5.66
C ILE A 147 8.29 -6.86 -5.90
N ILE A 148 8.67 -6.37 -7.08
CA ILE A 148 8.50 -4.96 -7.45
C ILE A 148 7.02 -4.58 -7.41
N GLY A 149 6.15 -5.40 -7.97
CA GLY A 149 4.70 -5.19 -7.94
C GLY A 149 4.15 -5.12 -6.52
N ALA A 150 4.54 -6.08 -5.66
CA ALA A 150 4.13 -6.09 -4.26
C ALA A 150 4.66 -4.85 -3.51
N ALA A 151 5.87 -4.38 -3.81
CA ALA A 151 6.46 -3.19 -3.20
C ALA A 151 5.67 -1.92 -3.58
N ILE A 152 5.32 -1.77 -4.86
CA ILE A 152 4.49 -0.65 -5.34
C ILE A 152 3.09 -0.71 -4.71
N ALA A 153 2.47 -1.89 -4.66
CA ALA A 153 1.16 -2.06 -4.05
C ALA A 153 1.19 -1.68 -2.56
N ALA A 154 2.24 -2.10 -1.83
CA ALA A 154 2.42 -1.77 -0.42
C ALA A 154 2.60 -0.26 -0.21
N LEU A 155 3.41 0.40 -1.04
CA LEU A 155 3.59 1.85 -1.00
C LEU A 155 2.27 2.59 -1.28
N ALA A 156 1.50 2.14 -2.27
CA ALA A 156 0.18 2.71 -2.56
C ALA A 156 -0.76 2.54 -1.36
N SER A 157 -0.80 1.35 -0.77
CA SER A 157 -1.61 1.07 0.41
C SER A 157 -1.24 1.96 1.61
N LEU A 158 0.06 2.18 1.85
CA LEU A 158 0.53 3.10 2.88
C LEU A 158 0.17 4.55 2.58
N ALA A 159 0.35 5.00 1.33
CA ALA A 159 -0.02 6.35 0.91
C ALA A 159 -1.54 6.59 1.09
N ARG A 160 -2.37 5.58 0.86
CA ARG A 160 -3.81 5.61 1.15
C ARG A 160 -4.08 5.82 2.64
N VAL A 161 -3.40 5.08 3.52
CA VAL A 161 -3.52 5.25 4.97
C VAL A 161 -3.18 6.68 5.39
N VAL A 162 -2.04 7.21 4.91
CA VAL A 162 -1.62 8.59 5.19
C VAL A 162 -2.63 9.61 4.67
N TRP A 163 -3.17 9.40 3.47
CA TRP A 163 -4.19 10.28 2.90
C TRP A 163 -5.48 10.29 3.73
N ILE A 164 -5.95 9.12 4.15
CA ILE A 164 -7.15 9.00 5.01
C ILE A 164 -6.93 9.75 6.32
N LEU A 165 -5.78 9.55 6.98
CA LEU A 165 -5.43 10.26 8.21
C LEU A 165 -5.40 11.78 8.02
N ARG A 166 -4.71 12.26 6.97
CA ARG A 166 -4.65 13.70 6.66
C ARG A 166 -6.04 14.29 6.43
N ARG A 167 -6.92 13.57 5.73
CA ARG A 167 -8.29 14.01 5.48
C ARG A 167 -9.12 14.06 6.76
N LEU A 168 -8.97 13.08 7.65
CA LEU A 168 -9.68 13.09 8.92
C LEU A 168 -9.21 14.23 9.83
N LEU A 169 -7.89 14.47 9.91
CA LEU A 169 -7.34 15.57 10.71
C LEU A 169 -7.83 16.94 10.24
N THR A 170 -7.87 17.17 8.92
CA THR A 170 -8.38 18.42 8.36
C THR A 170 -9.88 18.61 8.65
N LEU A 171 -10.70 17.57 8.50
CA LEU A 171 -12.14 17.63 8.82
C LEU A 171 -12.44 17.76 10.31
N SER A 172 -11.53 17.35 11.20
CA SER A 172 -11.70 17.49 12.66
C SER A 172 -11.27 18.84 13.22
N THR A 173 -10.56 19.64 12.41
CA THR A 173 -10.03 20.96 12.81
C THR A 173 -10.94 22.10 12.35
N ASP A 174 -11.76 21.89 11.31
CA ASP A 174 -12.81 22.79 10.83
C ASP A 174 -14.13 22.60 11.60
#